data_AF-A0A7G2C264-F1
#
_entry.id   AF-A0A7G2C264-F1
#
_cell.length_a   1.000
_cell.length_b   1.000
_cell.length_c   1.000
_cell.angle_alpha   90.00
_cell.angle_beta   90.00
_cell.angle_gamma   90.00
#
_symmetry.space_group_name_H-M   'P 1'
#
loop_
_entity.id
_entity.type
_entity.pdbx_description
1 polymer ?
#
loop_
_entity_poly.entity_id
_entity_poly.type
_entity_poly.pdbx_seq_one_letter_code
_entity_poly.pdbx_strand_id
1 'polypeptide(L)'
;MTPATSLAQLSSILSQSVAIVQSLWGRAGNSGTASRVAIQMQIIEYITWVFETLVPMPLPPGTAPDTVPEEERHMVASFYTTDSFSSTGDADVQQQLLSDLRYLQLSFGNAWQAVEIPTRGFDSERCLISMTMLIVFDAILRNSRGSKKATLIATLIQSEGGYYPSTSLGKSNLSFTSVAATMELNRPTLLIMRAGLLRYIDYQKENLQHELFDLRMPDKLEVSKNDNTITFIRLILDNAGYQLEECGGMPGRTEMDKLTEWLVNNRSPIARDHTAFVLLRDMVILAKFLGTMEMRDAQLLRRRKEMDPLASWYISFDEGGPGRQMSAGWRTQPMPLKWECAMVRGRDMDKADIIVQGFGQREVHYGEGLVLHSPIAVDRLVEVDRPTEDDVLHATSLPKLAGY
;
A
#
# COMPACT_ATOMS: atom_id res chain seq x y z
N MET A 1 -9.85 -22.26 11.72
CA MET A 1 -10.09 -20.99 12.43
C MET A 1 -11.24 -20.29 11.73
N THR A 2 -12.14 -19.67 12.48
CA THR A 2 -13.29 -18.93 11.92
C THR A 2 -12.92 -17.46 11.68
N PRO A 3 -13.60 -16.75 10.76
CA PRO A 3 -13.47 -15.31 10.61
C PRO A 3 -13.71 -14.57 11.92
N ALA A 4 -13.03 -13.44 12.12
CA ALA A 4 -13.26 -12.56 13.26
C ALA A 4 -14.72 -12.07 13.25
N THR A 5 -15.38 -12.09 14.41
CA THR A 5 -16.75 -11.54 14.56
C THR A 5 -16.83 -10.32 15.46
N SER A 6 -15.70 -9.87 16.02
CA SER A 6 -15.59 -8.66 16.85
C SER A 6 -14.20 -8.05 16.78
N LEU A 7 -14.06 -6.79 17.20
CA LEU A 7 -12.75 -6.11 17.29
C LEU A 7 -11.76 -6.82 18.21
N ALA A 8 -12.24 -7.45 19.30
CA ALA A 8 -11.40 -8.20 20.22
C ALA A 8 -10.82 -9.47 19.58
N GLN A 9 -11.64 -10.21 18.82
CA GLN A 9 -11.16 -11.37 18.07
C GLN A 9 -10.19 -10.96 16.96
N LEU A 10 -10.49 -9.87 16.25
CA LEU A 10 -9.60 -9.33 15.23
C LEU A 10 -8.24 -8.95 15.82
N SER A 11 -8.21 -8.31 16.99
CA SER A 11 -6.96 -7.98 17.70
C SER A 11 -6.16 -9.24 18.03
N SER A 12 -6.80 -10.29 18.55
CA SER A 12 -6.13 -11.55 18.85
C SER A 12 -5.56 -12.20 17.58
N ILE A 13 -6.33 -12.25 16.48
CA ILE A 13 -5.90 -12.82 15.20
C ILE A 13 -4.68 -12.06 14.64
N LEU A 14 -4.74 -10.73 14.60
CA LEU A 14 -3.66 -9.93 14.04
C LEU A 14 -2.39 -9.99 14.90
N SER A 15 -2.49 -9.89 16.22
CA SER A 15 -1.32 -10.00 17.10
C SER A 15 -0.67 -11.39 17.05
N GLN A 16 -1.48 -12.46 16.96
CA GLN A 16 -0.96 -13.82 16.71
C GLN A 16 -0.26 -13.93 15.34
N SER A 17 -0.86 -13.32 14.31
CA SER A 17 -0.30 -13.31 12.96
C SER A 17 1.05 -12.59 12.92
N VAL A 18 1.17 -11.46 13.64
CA VAL A 18 2.43 -10.74 13.80
C VAL A 18 3.49 -11.63 14.47
N ALA A 19 3.15 -12.32 15.56
CA ALA A 19 4.07 -13.21 16.25
C ALA A 19 4.56 -14.36 15.35
N ILE A 20 3.65 -14.96 14.55
CA ILE A 20 4.00 -16.01 13.59
C ILE A 20 4.93 -15.46 12.50
N VAL A 21 4.61 -14.30 11.91
CA VAL A 21 5.44 -13.68 10.87
C VAL A 21 6.81 -13.26 11.41
N GLN A 22 6.89 -12.75 12.64
CA GLN A 22 8.17 -12.48 13.32
C GLN A 22 9.01 -13.74 13.50
N SER A 23 8.38 -14.85 13.91
CA SER A 23 9.05 -16.15 14.02
C SER A 23 9.57 -16.65 12.66
N LEU A 24 8.78 -16.50 11.59
CA LEU A 24 9.20 -16.84 10.23
C LEU A 24 10.39 -15.98 9.78
N TRP A 25 10.37 -14.67 10.03
CA TRP A 25 11.51 -13.80 9.76
C TRP A 25 12.77 -14.18 10.56
N GLY A 26 12.61 -14.55 11.83
CA GLY A 26 13.69 -15.07 12.67
C GLY A 26 14.32 -16.36 12.09
N ARG A 27 13.49 -17.28 11.61
CA ARG A 27 13.94 -18.49 10.89
C ARG A 27 14.66 -18.13 9.59
N ALA A 28 14.11 -17.19 8.81
CA ALA A 28 14.71 -16.74 7.56
C ALA A 28 16.13 -16.16 7.77
N GLY A 29 16.34 -15.44 8.88
CA GLY A 29 17.63 -14.89 9.31
C GLY A 29 18.71 -15.95 9.53
N ASN A 30 18.33 -17.10 10.05
CA ASN A 30 19.23 -18.22 10.35
C ASN A 30 19.36 -19.25 9.23
N SER A 31 18.67 -19.02 8.10
CA SER A 31 18.57 -19.98 7.00
C SER A 31 19.49 -19.63 5.83
N GLY A 32 19.93 -20.66 5.11
CA GLY A 32 20.58 -20.53 3.81
C GLY A 32 19.64 -19.98 2.73
N THR A 33 20.21 -19.52 1.62
CA THR A 33 19.57 -18.86 0.48
C THR A 33 18.26 -19.54 0.03
N ALA A 34 18.29 -20.80 -0.42
CA ALA A 34 17.08 -21.48 -0.91
C ALA A 34 15.97 -21.59 0.16
N SER A 35 16.33 -21.90 1.40
CA SER A 35 15.38 -21.98 2.51
C SER A 35 14.80 -20.60 2.87
N ARG A 36 15.52 -19.51 2.63
CA ARG A 36 15.04 -18.15 2.88
C ARG A 36 13.91 -17.76 1.92
N VAL A 37 14.06 -18.05 0.63
CA VAL A 37 13.01 -17.81 -0.36
C VAL A 37 11.77 -18.62 -0.01
N ALA A 38 11.92 -19.89 0.34
CA ALA A 38 10.79 -20.73 0.75
C ALA A 38 10.05 -20.15 1.97
N ILE A 39 10.77 -19.61 2.95
CA ILE A 39 10.16 -18.95 4.11
C ILE A 39 9.46 -17.63 3.71
N GLN A 40 10.01 -16.86 2.78
CA GLN A 40 9.35 -15.65 2.27
C GLN A 40 8.07 -15.97 1.51
N MET A 41 8.07 -17.03 0.69
CA MET A 41 6.84 -17.53 0.06
C MET A 41 5.82 -18.00 1.12
N GLN A 42 6.29 -18.68 2.18
CA GLN A 42 5.43 -19.05 3.31
C GLN A 42 4.81 -17.82 4.00
N ILE A 43 5.56 -16.72 4.13
CA ILE A 43 5.04 -15.46 4.69
C ILE A 43 3.96 -14.86 3.77
N ILE A 44 4.19 -14.86 2.45
CA ILE A 44 3.20 -14.39 1.47
C ILE A 44 1.90 -15.18 1.61
N GLU A 45 1.98 -16.51 1.50
CA GLU A 45 0.79 -17.39 1.59
C GLU A 45 0.09 -17.27 2.94
N TYR A 46 0.84 -17.19 4.04
CA TYR A 46 0.26 -17.03 5.37
C TYR A 46 -0.51 -15.71 5.52
N ILE A 47 0.08 -14.59 5.08
CA ILE A 47 -0.59 -13.29 5.15
C ILE A 47 -1.82 -13.28 4.24
N THR A 48 -1.71 -13.77 2.99
CA THR A 48 -2.87 -13.91 2.11
C THR A 48 -3.98 -14.71 2.80
N TRP A 49 -3.66 -15.88 3.34
CA TRP A 49 -4.64 -16.73 4.03
C TRP A 49 -5.33 -16.02 5.21
N VAL A 50 -4.59 -15.25 6.02
CA VAL A 50 -5.17 -14.48 7.13
C VAL A 50 -6.21 -13.48 6.60
N PHE A 51 -5.91 -12.72 5.55
CA PHE A 51 -6.84 -11.73 5.01
C PHE A 51 -7.93 -12.32 4.12
N GLU A 52 -7.72 -13.51 3.57
CA GLU A 52 -8.72 -14.25 2.79
C GLU A 52 -9.74 -14.97 3.67
N THR A 53 -9.30 -15.48 4.83
CA THR A 53 -10.11 -16.43 5.63
C THR A 53 -10.47 -15.90 7.00
N LEU A 54 -9.63 -15.08 7.63
CA LEU A 54 -9.80 -14.71 9.05
C LEU A 54 -10.20 -13.26 9.27
N VAL A 55 -9.72 -12.35 8.44
CA VAL A 55 -10.02 -10.91 8.55
C VAL A 55 -11.16 -10.58 7.59
N PRO A 56 -12.38 -10.32 8.07
CA PRO A 56 -13.47 -9.94 7.20
C PRO A 56 -13.30 -8.50 6.70
N MET A 57 -13.81 -8.25 5.51
CA MET A 57 -13.90 -6.91 4.92
C MET A 57 -14.84 -6.01 5.73
N PRO A 58 -14.50 -4.73 5.92
CA PRO A 58 -15.40 -3.82 6.61
C PRO A 58 -16.64 -3.55 5.75
N LEU A 59 -17.81 -3.60 6.40
CA LEU A 59 -19.03 -3.05 5.81
C LEU A 59 -19.05 -1.53 5.94
N PRO A 60 -19.49 -0.82 4.89
CA PRO A 60 -19.69 0.62 5.00
C PRO A 60 -20.66 0.97 6.14
N PRO A 61 -20.42 2.09 6.86
CA PRO A 61 -21.33 2.60 7.86
C PRO A 61 -22.78 2.68 7.36
N GLY A 62 -23.72 2.20 8.18
CA GLY A 62 -25.15 2.20 7.83
C GLY A 62 -25.60 1.07 6.89
N THR A 63 -24.69 0.23 6.42
CA THR A 63 -25.05 -0.95 5.61
C THR A 63 -25.57 -2.07 6.52
N ALA A 64 -26.83 -2.48 6.32
CA ALA A 64 -27.38 -3.64 7.03
C ALA A 64 -26.78 -4.95 6.46
N PRO A 65 -26.35 -5.91 7.28
CA PRO A 65 -25.78 -7.18 6.80
C PRO A 65 -26.70 -7.95 5.84
N ASP A 66 -28.01 -7.79 5.98
CA ASP A 66 -29.01 -8.49 5.16
C ASP A 66 -29.03 -8.03 3.70
N THR A 67 -28.56 -6.81 3.40
CA THR A 67 -28.51 -6.27 2.02
C THR A 67 -27.33 -6.82 1.22
N VAL A 68 -26.40 -7.50 1.89
CA VAL A 68 -25.25 -8.14 1.26
C VAL A 68 -25.67 -9.53 0.76
N PRO A 69 -25.26 -9.92 -0.46
CA PRO A 69 -25.51 -11.27 -0.99
C PRO A 69 -25.09 -12.35 0.00
N GLU A 70 -25.88 -13.42 0.14
CA GLU A 70 -25.66 -14.48 1.12
C GLU A 70 -24.24 -15.08 1.02
N GLU A 71 -23.75 -15.23 -0.20
CA GLU A 71 -22.41 -15.71 -0.53
C GLU A 71 -21.30 -14.80 0.02
N GLU A 72 -21.54 -13.50 0.18
CA GLU A 72 -20.54 -12.52 0.67
C GLU A 72 -20.56 -12.38 2.20
N ARG A 73 -21.65 -12.74 2.88
CA ARG A 73 -21.88 -12.44 4.31
C ARG A 73 -20.81 -12.97 5.25
N HIS A 74 -20.16 -14.08 4.89
CA HIS A 74 -19.10 -14.69 5.71
C HIS A 74 -17.76 -13.97 5.61
N MET A 75 -17.59 -13.06 4.65
CA MET A 75 -16.35 -12.30 4.42
C MET A 75 -16.49 -10.81 4.70
N VAL A 76 -17.62 -10.36 5.21
CA VAL A 76 -17.87 -8.96 5.55
C VAL A 76 -18.27 -8.83 7.02
N ALA A 77 -18.00 -7.68 7.63
CA ALA A 77 -18.40 -7.45 9.02
C ALA A 77 -18.77 -5.99 9.31
N SER A 78 -19.81 -5.79 10.11
CA SER A 78 -20.24 -4.49 10.61
C SER A 78 -19.54 -4.05 11.90
N PHE A 79 -18.86 -4.98 12.59
CA PHE A 79 -18.25 -4.73 13.91
C PHE A 79 -17.24 -3.57 13.89
N TYR A 80 -16.61 -3.29 12.74
CA TYR A 80 -15.71 -2.14 12.59
C TYR A 80 -16.36 -0.79 12.95
N THR A 81 -17.68 -0.69 12.76
CA THR A 81 -18.47 0.53 13.03
C THR A 81 -19.34 0.43 14.28
N THR A 82 -19.76 -0.78 14.66
CA THR A 82 -20.68 -0.99 15.79
C THR A 82 -19.98 -1.24 17.10
N ASP A 83 -18.85 -1.97 17.08
CA ASP A 83 -18.11 -2.28 18.30
C ASP A 83 -17.34 -1.04 18.78
N SER A 84 -17.06 -1.03 20.08
CA SER A 84 -16.20 -0.02 20.71
C SER A 84 -14.97 -0.69 21.28
N PHE A 85 -13.82 -0.02 21.23
CA PHE A 85 -12.64 -0.49 21.93
C PHE A 85 -12.87 -0.41 23.44
N SER A 86 -12.38 -1.42 24.16
CA SER A 86 -12.45 -1.41 25.61
C SER A 86 -11.67 -0.21 26.16
N SER A 87 -12.34 0.63 26.93
CA SER A 87 -11.72 1.75 27.66
C SER A 87 -11.02 1.31 28.96
N THR A 88 -11.17 0.04 29.34
CA THR A 88 -10.64 -0.53 30.57
C THR A 88 -9.25 -1.15 30.34
N GLY A 89 -8.23 -0.30 30.30
CA GLY A 89 -6.82 -0.73 30.23
C GLY A 89 -5.88 0.41 29.83
N ASP A 90 -4.59 0.28 30.18
CA ASP A 90 -3.54 1.22 29.74
C ASP A 90 -3.10 1.01 28.28
N ALA A 91 -3.38 -0.16 27.72
CA ALA A 91 -2.99 -0.52 26.35
C ALA A 91 -4.03 -0.02 25.33
N ASP A 92 -3.57 0.79 24.38
CA ASP A 92 -4.38 1.32 23.29
C ASP A 92 -4.57 0.25 22.18
N VAL A 93 -5.62 -0.56 22.31
CA VAL A 93 -5.92 -1.70 21.42
C VAL A 93 -6.06 -1.27 19.96
N GLN A 94 -6.69 -0.13 19.69
CA GLN A 94 -6.80 0.41 18.33
C GLN A 94 -5.42 0.72 17.75
N GLN A 95 -4.57 1.41 18.53
CA GLN A 95 -3.22 1.71 18.09
C GLN A 95 -2.39 0.44 17.84
N GLN A 96 -2.58 -0.61 18.66
CA GLN A 96 -1.94 -1.90 18.45
C GLN A 96 -2.40 -2.55 17.14
N LEU A 97 -3.71 -2.60 16.88
CA LEU A 97 -4.29 -3.11 15.62
C LEU A 97 -3.73 -2.40 14.39
N LEU A 98 -3.69 -1.07 14.41
CA LEU A 98 -3.13 -0.27 13.32
C LEU A 98 -1.64 -0.57 13.11
N SER A 99 -0.90 -0.77 14.20
CA SER A 99 0.53 -1.11 14.16
C SER A 99 0.77 -2.53 13.63
N ASP A 100 -0.06 -3.50 14.03
CA ASP A 100 -0.02 -4.89 13.57
C ASP A 100 -0.31 -4.98 12.07
N LEU A 101 -1.33 -4.28 11.58
CA LEU A 101 -1.65 -4.19 10.15
C LEU A 101 -0.48 -3.63 9.34
N ARG A 102 0.10 -2.53 9.81
CA ARG A 102 1.26 -1.92 9.15
C ARG A 102 2.47 -2.84 9.15
N TYR A 103 2.72 -3.57 10.23
CA TYR A 103 3.78 -4.57 10.28
C TYR A 103 3.56 -5.71 9.29
N LEU A 104 2.33 -6.25 9.23
CA LEU A 104 1.97 -7.30 8.29
C LEU A 104 2.11 -6.81 6.84
N GLN A 105 1.67 -5.60 6.51
CA GLN A 105 1.75 -5.10 5.13
C GLN A 105 3.20 -4.85 4.71
N LEU A 106 4.01 -4.31 5.63
CA LEU A 106 5.45 -4.14 5.40
C LEU A 106 6.16 -5.49 5.24
N SER A 107 5.77 -6.50 6.03
CA SER A 107 6.29 -7.86 5.93
C SER A 107 5.90 -8.51 4.60
N PHE A 108 4.64 -8.35 4.18
CA PHE A 108 4.14 -8.81 2.90
C PHE A 108 4.96 -8.20 1.77
N GLY A 109 5.12 -6.88 1.76
CA GLY A 109 5.94 -6.22 0.74
C GLY A 109 7.41 -6.61 0.75
N ASN A 110 7.99 -6.86 1.93
CA ASN A 110 9.37 -7.32 2.05
C ASN A 110 9.55 -8.75 1.53
N ALA A 111 8.60 -9.65 1.81
CA ALA A 111 8.62 -11.00 1.27
C ALA A 111 8.44 -11.01 -0.25
N TRP A 112 7.56 -10.15 -0.78
CA TRP A 112 7.35 -9.97 -2.22
C TRP A 112 8.58 -9.50 -3.00
N GLN A 113 9.59 -8.93 -2.34
CA GLN A 113 10.85 -8.58 -3.02
C GLN A 113 11.68 -9.80 -3.44
N ALA A 114 11.38 -10.99 -2.91
CA ALA A 114 12.05 -12.23 -3.27
C ALA A 114 11.38 -12.97 -4.43
N VAL A 115 10.21 -12.47 -4.89
CA VAL A 115 9.52 -13.02 -6.05
C VAL A 115 10.13 -12.40 -7.31
N GLU A 116 10.76 -13.22 -8.14
CA GLU A 116 11.42 -12.76 -9.37
C GLU A 116 10.45 -12.67 -10.55
N ILE A 117 9.57 -13.67 -10.70
CA ILE A 117 8.68 -13.80 -11.86
C ILE A 117 7.30 -14.29 -11.40
N PRO A 118 6.39 -13.38 -10.98
CA PRO A 118 5.02 -13.76 -10.66
C PRO A 118 4.19 -13.96 -11.93
N THR A 119 3.19 -14.82 -11.85
CA THR A 119 2.10 -14.84 -12.85
C THR A 119 1.19 -13.62 -12.64
N ARG A 120 0.44 -13.23 -13.68
CA ARG A 120 -0.56 -12.15 -13.56
C ARG A 120 -1.60 -12.44 -12.48
N GLY A 121 -2.03 -13.71 -12.34
CA GLY A 121 -2.93 -14.10 -11.26
C GLY A 121 -2.33 -13.91 -9.86
N PHE A 122 -1.05 -14.26 -9.67
CA PHE A 122 -0.37 -14.06 -8.39
C PHE A 122 -0.13 -12.55 -8.11
N ASP A 123 0.13 -11.75 -9.14
CA ASP A 123 0.21 -10.29 -9.03
C ASP A 123 -1.15 -9.64 -8.71
N SER A 124 -2.24 -10.17 -9.28
CA SER A 124 -3.62 -9.74 -8.99
C SER A 124 -4.01 -10.00 -7.55
N GLU A 125 -3.66 -11.19 -7.03
CA GLU A 125 -3.87 -11.55 -5.63
C GLU A 125 -3.10 -10.61 -4.70
N ARG A 126 -1.82 -10.35 -4.98
CA ARG A 126 -1.00 -9.38 -4.24
C ARG A 126 -1.64 -8.00 -4.15
N CYS A 127 -2.08 -7.47 -5.29
CA CYS A 127 -2.73 -6.17 -5.35
C CYS A 127 -4.02 -6.17 -4.50
N LEU A 128 -4.83 -7.22 -4.62
CA LEU A 128 -6.09 -7.33 -3.91
C LEU A 128 -5.88 -7.40 -2.39
N ILE A 129 -5.00 -8.28 -1.91
CA ILE A 129 -4.67 -8.41 -0.49
C ILE A 129 -4.12 -7.10 0.05
N SER A 130 -3.22 -6.44 -0.68
CA SER A 130 -2.65 -5.18 -0.21
C SER A 130 -3.70 -4.06 -0.08
N MET A 131 -4.70 -4.01 -0.95
CA MET A 131 -5.78 -3.03 -0.85
C MET A 131 -6.78 -3.40 0.25
N THR A 132 -7.03 -4.69 0.46
CA THR A 132 -7.80 -5.18 1.61
C THR A 132 -7.19 -4.72 2.93
N MET A 133 -5.87 -4.85 3.11
CA MET A 133 -5.18 -4.39 4.32
C MET A 133 -5.34 -2.88 4.56
N LEU A 134 -5.30 -2.06 3.49
CA LEU A 134 -5.51 -0.62 3.58
C LEU A 134 -6.94 -0.28 4.01
N ILE A 135 -7.94 -0.94 3.45
CA ILE A 135 -9.35 -0.68 3.76
C ILE A 135 -9.72 -1.17 5.16
N VAL A 136 -9.20 -2.32 5.60
CA VAL A 136 -9.33 -2.76 7.00
C VAL A 136 -8.68 -1.75 7.94
N PHE A 137 -7.51 -1.22 7.60
CA PHE A 137 -6.84 -0.18 8.38
C PHE A 137 -7.68 1.10 8.47
N ASP A 138 -8.22 1.58 7.36
CA ASP A 138 -9.10 2.77 7.32
C ASP A 138 -10.33 2.59 8.22
N ALA A 139 -11.00 1.43 8.14
CA ALA A 139 -12.17 1.13 8.96
C ALA A 139 -11.84 1.12 10.46
N ILE A 140 -10.70 0.55 10.85
CA ILE A 140 -10.23 0.58 12.24
C ILE A 140 -9.88 2.00 12.67
N LEU A 141 -9.19 2.79 11.83
CA LEU A 141 -8.79 4.16 12.14
C LEU A 141 -9.98 5.09 12.35
N ARG A 142 -11.04 4.93 11.55
CA ARG A 142 -12.28 5.73 11.66
C ARG A 142 -13.06 5.49 12.95
N ASN A 143 -12.81 4.39 13.66
CA ASN A 143 -13.52 4.13 14.90
C ASN A 143 -13.04 5.12 15.98
N SER A 144 -13.89 6.07 16.34
CA SER A 144 -13.62 7.10 17.36
C SER A 144 -13.92 6.64 18.78
N ARG A 145 -14.44 5.42 18.95
CA ARG A 145 -14.91 4.89 20.23
C ARG A 145 -13.82 4.03 20.88
N GLY A 146 -12.84 4.67 21.52
CA GLY A 146 -12.07 4.03 22.60
C GLY A 146 -10.53 4.06 22.53
N SER A 147 -9.89 4.81 21.62
CA SER A 147 -8.43 5.00 21.62
C SER A 147 -8.01 6.38 22.06
N LYS A 148 -7.06 6.51 22.99
CA LYS A 148 -6.55 7.83 23.37
C LYS A 148 -5.60 8.39 22.30
N LYS A 149 -4.77 7.55 21.69
CA LYS A 149 -3.71 7.98 20.75
C LYS A 149 -4.22 8.22 19.33
N ALA A 150 -5.20 7.44 18.88
CA ALA A 150 -5.77 7.57 17.54
C ALA A 150 -6.96 8.53 17.47
N THR A 151 -7.56 8.95 18.61
CA THR A 151 -8.79 9.77 18.63
C THR A 151 -8.68 11.05 17.80
N LEU A 152 -7.57 11.79 17.89
CA LEU A 152 -7.43 13.03 17.13
C LEU A 152 -7.56 12.75 15.63
N ILE A 153 -6.75 11.82 15.11
CA ILE A 153 -6.75 11.47 13.69
C ILE A 153 -8.10 10.87 13.27
N ALA A 154 -8.69 10.00 14.09
CA ALA A 154 -10.01 9.42 13.84
C ALA A 154 -11.09 10.50 13.71
N THR A 155 -11.02 11.55 14.53
CA THR A 155 -11.96 12.68 14.52
C THR A 155 -11.76 13.56 13.29
N LEU A 156 -10.51 13.92 12.98
CA LEU A 156 -10.18 14.77 11.84
C LEU A 156 -10.51 14.09 10.50
N ILE A 157 -10.34 12.76 10.40
CA ILE A 157 -10.72 12.02 9.19
C ILE A 157 -12.25 12.05 8.96
N GLN A 158 -13.05 12.30 9.99
CA GLN A 158 -14.51 12.43 9.89
C GLN A 158 -14.97 13.87 9.74
N SER A 159 -14.10 14.87 9.92
CA SER A 159 -14.46 16.28 9.79
C SER A 159 -14.53 16.73 8.33
N GLU A 160 -15.15 17.90 8.10
CA GLU A 160 -15.15 18.59 6.80
C GLU A 160 -15.63 17.72 5.62
N GLY A 161 -16.72 16.97 5.79
CA GLY A 161 -17.23 16.10 4.72
C GLY A 161 -16.43 14.80 4.53
N GLY A 162 -15.42 14.54 5.38
CA GLY A 162 -14.74 13.27 5.50
C GLY A 162 -13.55 13.11 4.57
N TYR A 163 -12.45 12.62 5.15
CA TYR A 163 -11.23 12.27 4.44
C TYR A 163 -11.16 10.76 4.21
N TYR A 164 -10.49 10.31 3.15
CA TYR A 164 -10.26 8.88 2.88
C TYR A 164 -8.90 8.61 2.24
N PRO A 165 -8.25 7.47 2.54
CA PRO A 165 -6.98 7.11 1.93
C PRO A 165 -7.12 6.88 0.43
N SER A 166 -6.16 7.37 -0.33
CA SER A 166 -6.12 7.15 -1.77
C SER A 166 -6.02 5.67 -2.11
N THR A 167 -6.89 5.24 -3.01
CA THR A 167 -6.93 3.88 -3.56
C THR A 167 -6.57 3.84 -5.04
N SER A 168 -6.13 4.96 -5.61
CA SER A 168 -5.67 5.02 -6.99
C SER A 168 -4.34 4.27 -7.18
N LEU A 169 -4.11 3.71 -8.36
CA LEU A 169 -2.95 2.88 -8.67
C LEU A 169 -2.20 3.38 -9.92
N GLY A 170 -0.88 3.21 -9.89
CA GLY A 170 0.04 3.49 -10.99
C GLY A 170 0.45 4.96 -11.06
N LYS A 171 1.34 5.28 -12.00
CA LYS A 171 1.81 6.66 -12.21
C LYS A 171 0.69 7.64 -12.56
N SER A 172 -0.33 7.14 -13.24
CA SER A 172 -1.48 7.92 -13.73
C SER A 172 -2.67 7.94 -12.76
N ASN A 173 -2.53 7.41 -11.54
CA ASN A 173 -3.61 7.30 -10.55
C ASN A 173 -4.90 6.69 -11.15
N LEU A 174 -4.77 5.54 -11.80
CA LEU A 174 -5.91 4.77 -12.30
C LEU A 174 -6.83 4.39 -11.14
N SER A 175 -8.14 4.48 -11.36
CA SER A 175 -9.10 4.09 -10.33
C SER A 175 -8.97 2.60 -10.00
N PHE A 176 -9.02 2.24 -8.72
CA PHE A 176 -8.97 0.83 -8.33
C PHE A 176 -10.09 0.01 -9.00
N THR A 177 -11.28 0.58 -9.16
CA THR A 177 -12.42 -0.06 -9.84
C THR A 177 -12.05 -0.50 -11.27
N SER A 178 -11.36 0.36 -12.02
CA SER A 178 -10.89 0.04 -13.38
C SER A 178 -9.85 -1.09 -13.36
N VAL A 179 -8.92 -1.05 -12.41
CA VAL A 179 -7.87 -2.07 -12.27
C VAL A 179 -8.43 -3.41 -11.80
N ALA A 180 -9.37 -3.40 -10.86
CA ALA A 180 -10.03 -4.57 -10.31
C ALA A 180 -10.85 -5.33 -11.36
N ALA A 181 -11.38 -4.63 -12.36
CA ALA A 181 -12.08 -5.22 -13.49
C ALA A 181 -11.15 -6.05 -14.39
N THR A 182 -9.85 -5.76 -14.40
CA THR A 182 -8.84 -6.44 -15.24
C THR A 182 -7.98 -7.46 -14.49
N MET A 183 -8.29 -7.72 -13.21
CA MET A 183 -7.59 -8.70 -12.38
C MET A 183 -7.87 -10.14 -12.82
N GLU A 184 -6.82 -10.97 -12.88
CA GLU A 184 -6.94 -12.41 -13.07
C GLU A 184 -7.05 -13.09 -11.70
N LEU A 185 -8.25 -13.54 -11.34
CA LEU A 185 -8.50 -14.13 -10.02
C LEU A 185 -8.67 -15.65 -10.14
N ASN A 186 -7.71 -16.39 -9.59
CA ASN A 186 -7.64 -17.85 -9.71
C ASN A 186 -8.44 -18.60 -8.65
N ARG A 187 -8.90 -17.92 -7.58
CA ARG A 187 -9.65 -18.52 -6.48
C ARG A 187 -11.04 -17.86 -6.36
N PRO A 188 -12.13 -18.61 -6.17
CA PRO A 188 -13.47 -18.05 -6.03
C PRO A 188 -13.61 -17.05 -4.86
N THR A 189 -12.94 -17.32 -3.75
CA THR A 189 -12.86 -16.45 -2.55
C THR A 189 -12.36 -15.05 -2.89
N LEU A 190 -11.39 -14.91 -3.80
CA LEU A 190 -10.86 -13.61 -4.22
C LEU A 190 -11.89 -12.78 -4.99
N LEU A 191 -12.84 -13.41 -5.68
CA LEU A 191 -13.94 -12.69 -6.36
C LEU A 191 -14.87 -12.02 -5.34
N ILE A 192 -15.23 -12.76 -4.28
CA ILE A 192 -16.06 -12.28 -3.18
C ILE A 192 -15.33 -11.15 -2.43
N MET A 193 -14.01 -11.29 -2.23
CA MET A 193 -13.20 -10.27 -1.57
C MET A 193 -13.15 -8.99 -2.39
N ARG A 194 -12.95 -9.11 -3.71
CA ARG A 194 -12.99 -7.97 -4.64
C ARG A 194 -14.33 -7.25 -4.57
N ALA A 195 -15.45 -7.97 -4.52
CA ALA A 195 -16.78 -7.36 -4.40
C ALA A 195 -16.93 -6.54 -3.10
N GLY A 196 -16.53 -7.12 -1.95
CA GLY A 196 -16.55 -6.41 -0.66
C GLY A 196 -15.62 -5.19 -0.64
N LEU A 197 -14.44 -5.31 -1.25
CA LEU A 197 -13.47 -4.21 -1.37
C LEU A 197 -14.02 -3.06 -2.22
N LEU A 198 -14.57 -3.37 -3.40
CA LEU A 198 -15.18 -2.36 -4.28
C LEU A 198 -16.34 -1.66 -3.58
N ARG A 199 -17.21 -2.39 -2.88
CA ARG A 199 -18.31 -1.82 -2.10
C ARG A 199 -17.84 -0.76 -1.10
N TYR A 200 -16.75 -1.03 -0.38
CA TYR A 200 -16.21 -0.07 0.59
C TYR A 200 -15.55 1.14 -0.10
N ILE A 201 -14.82 0.93 -1.19
CA ILE A 201 -14.18 2.00 -1.96
C ILE A 201 -15.23 2.90 -2.62
N ASP A 202 -16.30 2.33 -3.17
CA ASP A 202 -17.39 3.09 -3.78
C ASP A 202 -18.10 3.93 -2.71
N TYR A 203 -18.36 3.37 -1.52
CA TYR A 203 -18.85 4.15 -0.38
C TYR A 203 -17.94 5.34 -0.05
N GLN A 204 -16.63 5.14 0.05
CA GLN A 204 -15.68 6.22 0.35
C GLN A 204 -15.80 7.34 -0.68
N LYS A 205 -15.83 7.01 -1.98
CA LYS A 205 -15.91 7.99 -3.07
C LYS A 205 -17.25 8.73 -3.13
N GLU A 206 -18.34 8.06 -2.78
CA GLU A 206 -19.69 8.65 -2.82
C GLU A 206 -19.99 9.51 -1.58
N ASN A 207 -19.43 9.16 -0.42
CA ASN A 207 -19.82 9.75 0.87
C ASN A 207 -18.74 10.64 1.50
N LEU A 208 -17.49 10.55 1.05
CA LEU A 208 -16.35 11.30 1.61
C LEU A 208 -15.74 12.21 0.54
N GLN A 209 -15.36 13.43 0.94
CA GLN A 209 -15.00 14.49 -0.01
C GLN A 209 -13.49 14.55 -0.32
N HIS A 210 -12.65 14.19 0.64
CA HIS A 210 -11.22 14.52 0.59
C HIS A 210 -10.31 13.29 0.50
N GLU A 211 -9.75 13.03 -0.67
CA GLU A 211 -8.77 11.95 -0.87
C GLU A 211 -7.39 12.35 -0.30
N LEU A 212 -6.86 11.54 0.62
CA LEU A 212 -5.56 11.69 1.26
C LEU A 212 -4.50 10.86 0.57
N PHE A 213 -3.31 11.42 0.43
CA PHE A 213 -2.15 10.80 -0.20
C PHE A 213 -2.42 10.36 -1.65
N ASP A 214 -3.18 11.15 -2.42
CA ASP A 214 -3.24 11.04 -3.88
C ASP A 214 -1.93 11.53 -4.53
N LEU A 215 -0.82 10.91 -4.11
CA LEU A 215 0.52 11.24 -4.59
C LEU A 215 0.60 10.79 -6.04
N ARG A 216 0.94 11.70 -6.95
CA ARG A 216 1.20 11.37 -8.36
C ARG A 216 2.68 11.05 -8.54
N MET A 217 3.02 10.28 -9.56
CA MET A 217 4.43 9.95 -9.83
C MET A 217 4.82 10.13 -11.30
N PRO A 218 4.94 11.39 -11.79
CA PRO A 218 5.54 11.63 -13.10
C PRO A 218 7.00 11.12 -13.13
N ASP A 219 7.82 11.62 -12.20
CA ASP A 219 9.23 11.20 -12.01
C ASP A 219 9.48 10.76 -10.55
N LYS A 220 9.08 11.60 -9.60
CA LYS A 220 9.07 11.35 -8.15
C LYS A 220 7.65 11.47 -7.61
N LEU A 221 7.42 11.02 -6.39
CA LEU A 221 6.13 11.23 -5.73
C LEU A 221 5.94 12.73 -5.50
N GLU A 222 4.90 13.31 -6.07
CA GLU A 222 4.63 14.74 -5.96
C GLU A 222 3.48 14.98 -4.99
N VAL A 223 3.62 16.02 -4.15
CA VAL A 223 2.52 16.63 -3.41
C VAL A 223 2.50 18.12 -3.67
N SER A 224 1.32 18.68 -3.91
CA SER A 224 1.10 20.11 -4.11
C SER A 224 0.54 20.76 -2.85
N LYS A 225 0.81 22.04 -2.65
CA LYS A 225 0.37 22.84 -1.48
C LYS A 225 -1.15 22.84 -1.28
N ASN A 226 -1.90 22.73 -2.38
CA ASN A 226 -3.36 22.72 -2.39
C ASN A 226 -3.98 21.32 -2.30
N ASP A 227 -3.16 20.26 -2.22
CA ASP A 227 -3.67 18.91 -2.09
C ASP A 227 -4.29 18.70 -0.70
N ASN A 228 -5.35 17.90 -0.64
CA ASN A 228 -6.04 17.56 0.61
C ASN A 228 -5.08 17.01 1.68
N THR A 229 -4.00 16.33 1.28
CA THR A 229 -2.97 15.82 2.21
C THR A 229 -2.28 16.93 2.99
N ILE A 230 -1.93 18.04 2.31
CA ILE A 230 -1.25 19.18 2.94
C ILE A 230 -2.25 19.98 3.79
N THR A 231 -3.47 20.15 3.29
CA THR A 231 -4.57 20.74 4.08
C THR A 231 -4.83 19.94 5.35
N PHE A 232 -4.84 18.62 5.28
CA PHE A 232 -5.03 17.74 6.42
C PHE A 232 -3.87 17.82 7.42
N ILE A 233 -2.63 17.99 6.96
CA ILE A 233 -1.48 18.24 7.86
C ILE A 233 -1.66 19.54 8.63
N ARG A 234 -2.10 20.63 7.97
CA ARG A 234 -2.41 21.89 8.65
C ARG A 234 -3.49 21.68 9.70
N LEU A 235 -4.55 20.97 9.35
CA LEU A 235 -5.63 20.64 10.27
C LEU A 235 -5.12 19.87 11.51
N ILE A 236 -4.21 18.91 11.34
CA ILE A 236 -3.57 18.21 12.46
C ILE A 236 -2.76 19.19 13.32
N LEU A 237 -1.90 20.02 12.71
CA LEU A 237 -1.05 20.96 13.43
C LEU A 237 -1.89 21.94 14.26
N ASP A 238 -2.94 22.51 13.67
CA ASP A 238 -3.84 23.47 14.32
C ASP A 238 -4.59 22.84 15.50
N ASN A 239 -5.08 21.60 15.35
CA ASN A 239 -5.82 20.92 16.40
C ASN A 239 -4.91 20.32 17.49
N ALA A 240 -3.65 20.02 17.17
CA ALA A 240 -2.65 19.55 18.14
C ALA A 240 -1.89 20.70 18.82
N GLY A 241 -2.05 21.94 18.33
CA GLY A 241 -1.41 23.13 18.90
C GLY A 241 0.07 23.31 18.53
N TYR A 242 0.53 22.68 17.45
CA TYR A 242 1.92 22.82 16.99
C TYR A 242 2.07 24.02 16.05
N GLN A 243 3.11 24.84 16.27
CA GLN A 243 3.50 25.86 15.29
C GLN A 243 4.26 25.23 14.12
N LEU A 244 4.13 25.81 12.93
CA LEU A 244 4.75 25.27 11.71
C LEU A 244 6.30 25.20 11.83
N GLU A 245 6.91 26.11 12.59
CA GLU A 245 8.35 26.17 12.86
C GLU A 245 8.89 25.04 13.77
N GLU A 246 8.03 24.31 14.48
CA GLU A 246 8.47 23.36 15.51
C GLU A 246 9.04 22.04 14.96
N CYS A 247 8.89 21.75 13.67
CA CYS A 247 9.39 20.51 13.06
C CYS A 247 10.92 20.42 12.95
N GLY A 248 11.62 21.49 13.35
CA GLY A 248 13.05 21.69 13.06
C GLY A 248 13.24 22.33 11.68
N GLY A 249 14.50 22.65 11.36
CA GLY A 249 14.88 23.22 10.07
C GLY A 249 15.67 24.54 10.17
N MET A 250 16.32 24.91 9.08
CA MET A 250 17.04 26.18 8.97
C MET A 250 16.05 27.35 8.80
N PRO A 251 16.34 28.54 9.37
CA PRO A 251 15.54 29.74 9.10
C PRO A 251 15.54 30.08 7.60
N GLY A 252 14.41 30.54 7.07
CA GLY A 252 14.25 30.95 5.67
C GLY A 252 13.67 29.90 4.70
N ARG A 253 13.24 28.73 5.20
CA ARG A 253 12.51 27.74 4.39
C ARG A 253 11.10 28.21 4.04
N THR A 254 10.61 27.80 2.87
CA THR A 254 9.26 28.13 2.42
C THR A 254 8.20 27.44 3.30
N GLU A 255 6.95 27.90 3.23
CA GLU A 255 5.85 27.23 3.95
C GLU A 255 5.70 25.76 3.50
N MET A 256 5.86 25.50 2.20
CA MET A 256 5.76 24.16 1.63
C MET A 256 6.88 23.24 2.12
N ASP A 257 8.11 23.75 2.24
CA ASP A 257 9.23 23.01 2.84
C ASP A 257 8.88 22.53 4.25
N LYS A 258 8.35 23.44 5.10
CA LYS A 258 8.00 23.13 6.48
C LYS A 258 6.87 22.11 6.56
N LEU A 259 5.80 22.31 5.78
CA LEU A 259 4.66 21.37 5.74
C LEU A 259 5.09 19.98 5.25
N THR A 260 5.97 19.93 4.25
CA THR A 260 6.52 18.67 3.76
C THR A 260 7.44 18.02 4.78
N GLU A 261 8.20 18.80 5.56
CA GLU A 261 9.01 18.29 6.67
C GLU A 261 8.13 17.60 7.73
N TRP A 262 6.99 18.19 8.10
CA TRP A 262 6.00 17.53 8.97
C TRP A 262 5.45 16.23 8.38
N LEU A 263 5.23 16.18 7.05
CA LEU A 263 4.77 14.99 6.35
C LEU A 263 5.79 13.84 6.40
N VAL A 264 7.07 14.13 6.17
CA VAL A 264 8.10 13.10 5.94
C VAL A 264 8.92 12.75 7.18
N ASN A 265 9.09 13.68 8.11
CA ASN A 265 10.01 13.50 9.24
C ASN A 265 9.43 12.58 10.32
N ASN A 266 9.92 11.33 10.37
CA ASN A 266 9.54 10.35 11.38
C ASN A 266 9.99 10.69 12.82
N ARG A 267 10.74 11.78 13.02
CA ARG A 267 11.18 12.26 14.34
C ARG A 267 10.41 13.48 14.84
N SER A 268 9.49 14.02 14.02
CA SER A 268 8.67 15.19 14.36
C SER A 268 7.79 14.91 15.59
N PRO A 269 7.31 15.96 16.30
CA PRO A 269 6.33 15.81 17.37
C PRO A 269 5.09 15.02 16.95
N ILE A 270 4.50 15.32 15.77
CA ILE A 270 3.38 14.56 15.20
C ILE A 270 3.71 13.07 15.09
N ALA A 271 4.91 12.73 14.62
CA ALA A 271 5.28 11.32 14.46
C ALA A 271 5.41 10.56 15.80
N ARG A 272 5.67 11.27 16.91
CA ARG A 272 5.79 10.69 18.25
C ARG A 272 4.44 10.62 18.96
N ASP A 273 3.68 11.71 18.90
CA ASP A 273 2.47 11.90 19.70
C ASP A 273 1.20 11.42 18.96
N HIS A 274 1.21 11.47 17.62
CA HIS A 274 0.10 11.10 16.74
C HIS A 274 0.50 10.01 15.73
N THR A 275 0.99 8.89 16.25
CA THR A 275 1.51 7.76 15.46
C THR A 275 0.53 7.23 14.41
N ALA A 276 -0.79 7.35 14.63
CA ALA A 276 -1.82 6.96 13.68
C ALA A 276 -1.68 7.66 12.31
N PHE A 277 -1.23 8.93 12.27
CA PHE A 277 -0.98 9.65 11.02
C PHE A 277 0.16 9.02 10.21
N VAL A 278 1.28 8.71 10.88
CA VAL A 278 2.44 8.07 10.26
C VAL A 278 2.08 6.69 9.71
N LEU A 279 1.28 5.94 10.47
CA LEU A 279 0.78 4.64 10.01
C LEU A 279 -0.12 4.78 8.79
N LEU A 280 -1.06 5.74 8.78
CA LEU A 280 -1.94 5.98 7.63
C LEU A 280 -1.13 6.30 6.37
N ARG A 281 -0.18 7.24 6.48
CA ARG A 281 0.73 7.61 5.39
C ARG A 281 1.49 6.39 4.84
N ASP A 282 2.07 5.59 5.73
CA ASP A 282 2.82 4.39 5.35
C ASP A 282 1.93 3.33 4.69
N MET A 283 0.72 3.08 5.23
CA MET A 283 -0.22 2.10 4.69
C MET A 283 -0.65 2.45 3.27
N VAL A 284 -0.93 3.72 2.98
CA VAL A 284 -1.31 4.15 1.61
C VAL A 284 -0.15 3.92 0.64
N ILE A 285 1.07 4.33 1.00
CA ILE A 285 2.23 4.08 0.13
C ILE A 285 2.51 2.61 -0.07
N LEU A 286 2.44 1.80 0.98
CA LEU A 286 2.62 0.36 0.85
C LEU A 286 1.56 -0.24 -0.06
N ALA A 287 0.29 0.20 0.06
CA ALA A 287 -0.79 -0.28 -0.76
C ALA A 287 -0.61 0.08 -2.24
N LYS A 288 -0.31 1.35 -2.52
CA LYS A 288 -0.02 1.81 -3.88
C LYS A 288 1.20 1.10 -4.45
N PHE A 289 2.30 1.00 -3.71
CA PHE A 289 3.48 0.28 -4.15
C PHE A 289 3.17 -1.19 -4.45
N LEU A 290 2.46 -1.88 -3.56
CA LEU A 290 2.15 -3.30 -3.74
C LEU A 290 1.04 -3.55 -4.76
N GLY A 291 0.20 -2.58 -5.09
CA GLY A 291 -0.72 -2.69 -6.22
C GLY A 291 -0.05 -2.45 -7.58
N THR A 292 1.15 -1.89 -7.60
CA THR A 292 1.80 -1.37 -8.82
C THR A 292 3.23 -1.83 -9.01
N MET A 293 3.79 -2.60 -8.07
CA MET A 293 5.20 -2.97 -8.07
C MET A 293 5.54 -3.71 -9.36
N GLU A 294 6.49 -3.18 -10.10
CA GLU A 294 7.21 -3.91 -11.13
C GLU A 294 8.31 -4.77 -10.50
N MET A 295 8.67 -5.84 -11.20
CA MET A 295 9.87 -6.61 -10.86
C MET A 295 11.10 -5.70 -10.94
N ARG A 296 12.05 -5.91 -10.04
CA ARG A 296 13.22 -5.03 -9.93
C ARG A 296 14.02 -4.97 -11.24
N ASP A 297 14.17 -6.10 -11.92
CA ASP A 297 14.91 -6.16 -13.18
C ASP A 297 14.18 -5.43 -14.31
N ALA A 298 12.85 -5.59 -14.42
CA ALA A 298 12.03 -4.84 -15.35
C ALA A 298 12.13 -3.33 -15.11
N GLN A 299 12.05 -2.92 -13.84
CA GLN A 299 12.19 -1.52 -13.43
C GLN A 299 13.59 -0.96 -13.78
N LEU A 300 14.65 -1.73 -13.55
CA LEU A 300 16.03 -1.33 -13.87
C LEU A 300 16.25 -1.23 -15.38
N LEU A 301 15.72 -2.17 -16.17
CA LEU A 301 15.81 -2.15 -17.63
C LEU A 301 15.06 -0.96 -18.23
N ARG A 302 13.87 -0.62 -17.72
CA ARG A 302 13.12 0.56 -18.16
C ARG A 302 13.88 1.85 -17.84
N ARG A 303 14.43 1.98 -16.62
CA ARG A 303 15.26 3.12 -16.26
C ARG A 303 16.51 3.27 -17.12
N ARG A 304 17.15 2.16 -17.52
CA ARG A 304 18.26 2.20 -18.47
C ARG A 304 17.84 2.73 -19.84
N LYS A 305 16.61 2.45 -20.28
CA LYS A 305 16.06 2.89 -21.56
C LYS A 305 15.61 4.36 -21.55
N GLU A 306 15.23 4.89 -20.39
CA GLU A 306 14.83 6.31 -20.21
C GLU A 306 16.03 7.27 -20.14
N MET A 307 17.26 6.79 -19.95
CA MET A 307 18.47 7.62 -20.00
C MET A 307 18.91 7.88 -21.46
N ASP A 308 19.14 9.16 -21.77
CA ASP A 308 19.50 9.80 -23.05
C ASP A 308 20.20 8.90 -24.13
N PRO A 309 19.70 8.83 -25.38
CA PRO A 309 20.35 8.11 -26.48
C PRO A 309 21.75 8.64 -26.86
N LEU A 310 22.14 9.83 -26.39
CA LEU A 310 23.47 10.40 -26.57
C LEU A 310 24.41 10.17 -25.37
N ALA A 311 23.95 9.48 -24.32
CA ALA A 311 24.79 9.16 -23.18
C ALA A 311 25.96 8.26 -23.60
N SER A 312 27.18 8.74 -23.38
CA SER A 312 28.40 7.96 -23.61
C SER A 312 28.37 6.71 -22.74
N TRP A 313 28.37 5.55 -23.41
CA TRP A 313 28.37 4.24 -22.77
C TRP A 313 29.68 4.02 -22.03
N TYR A 314 29.62 3.91 -20.70
CA TYR A 314 30.70 3.31 -19.91
C TYR A 314 30.17 2.01 -19.31
N ILE A 315 30.78 0.89 -19.69
CA ILE A 315 30.52 -0.39 -19.05
C ILE A 315 31.27 -0.38 -17.71
N SER A 316 30.65 0.19 -16.68
CA SER A 316 31.16 0.07 -15.32
C SER A 316 30.82 -1.34 -14.81
N PHE A 317 31.80 -2.25 -14.85
CA PHE A 317 31.69 -3.54 -14.17
C PHE A 317 31.88 -3.44 -12.64
N ASP A 318 32.10 -2.25 -12.06
CA ASP A 318 32.71 -2.16 -10.73
C ASP A 318 32.13 -1.18 -9.69
N GLU A 319 30.86 -0.75 -9.78
CA GLU A 319 30.19 -0.07 -8.64
C GLU A 319 28.88 -0.72 -8.18
N GLY A 320 28.44 -1.79 -8.84
CA GLY A 320 27.21 -2.52 -8.54
C GLY A 320 27.44 -4.02 -8.41
N GLY A 321 28.44 -4.44 -7.62
CA GLY A 321 28.78 -5.85 -7.48
C GLY A 321 27.54 -6.74 -7.17
N PRO A 322 27.49 -7.98 -7.69
CA PRO A 322 26.34 -8.89 -7.59
C PRO A 322 25.86 -9.13 -6.15
N GLY A 323 26.71 -8.91 -5.14
CA GLY A 323 26.35 -9.00 -3.72
C GLY A 323 25.35 -7.94 -3.22
N ARG A 324 25.33 -6.71 -3.77
CA ARG A 324 24.37 -5.67 -3.35
C ARG A 324 23.03 -5.77 -4.07
N GLN A 325 23.04 -6.20 -5.34
CA GLN A 325 21.84 -6.38 -6.16
C GLN A 325 20.99 -7.54 -5.62
N MET A 326 21.64 -8.64 -5.23
CA MET A 326 21.04 -9.74 -4.48
C MET A 326 20.48 -9.28 -3.11
N SER A 327 21.19 -8.39 -2.38
CA SER A 327 20.93 -8.15 -0.94
C SER A 327 19.53 -7.67 -0.53
N ALA A 328 18.73 -7.07 -1.43
CA ALA A 328 17.40 -6.54 -1.08
C ALA A 328 16.34 -7.65 -0.95
N GLY A 329 16.31 -8.62 -1.88
CA GLY A 329 15.42 -9.79 -1.81
C GLY A 329 15.81 -10.77 -0.69
N TRP A 330 17.09 -10.75 -0.28
CA TRP A 330 17.61 -11.60 0.81
C TRP A 330 17.43 -11.01 2.21
N ARG A 331 16.77 -9.85 2.38
CA ARG A 331 16.59 -9.26 3.71
C ARG A 331 15.55 -10.02 4.51
N THR A 332 15.95 -10.40 5.71
CA THR A 332 15.15 -11.23 6.64
C THR A 332 14.46 -10.41 7.71
N GLN A 333 14.54 -9.08 7.62
CA GLN A 333 13.91 -8.18 8.59
C GLN A 333 13.20 -7.04 7.85
N PRO A 334 11.87 -6.89 8.05
CA PRO A 334 11.14 -5.73 7.57
C PRO A 334 11.69 -4.46 8.23
N MET A 335 12.09 -3.47 7.43
CA MET A 335 12.55 -2.17 7.91
C MET A 335 11.51 -1.10 7.61
N PRO A 336 11.27 -0.13 8.52
CA PRO A 336 10.38 0.99 8.27
C PRO A 336 10.72 1.75 6.98
N LEU A 337 9.69 2.32 6.34
CA LEU A 337 9.87 3.23 5.22
C LEU A 337 10.61 4.50 5.68
N LYS A 338 11.55 4.95 4.85
CA LYS A 338 12.24 6.23 5.00
C LYS A 338 11.67 7.21 4.01
N TRP A 339 11.21 8.34 4.53
CA TRP A 339 10.58 9.40 3.76
C TRP A 339 11.49 10.61 3.77
N GLU A 340 11.74 11.17 2.60
CA GLU A 340 12.61 12.32 2.42
C GLU A 340 11.98 13.28 1.41
N CYS A 341 12.01 14.57 1.71
CA CYS A 341 11.71 15.61 0.73
C CYS A 341 12.97 15.83 -0.10
N ALA A 342 12.90 15.52 -1.40
CA ALA A 342 14.02 15.69 -2.31
C ALA A 342 14.23 17.16 -2.66
N MET A 343 13.15 17.83 -3.08
CA MET A 343 13.15 19.25 -3.42
C MET A 343 11.74 19.83 -3.36
N VAL A 344 11.66 21.13 -3.09
CA VAL A 344 10.47 21.95 -3.31
C VAL A 344 10.71 22.79 -4.57
N ARG A 345 9.75 22.75 -5.49
CA ARG A 345 9.79 23.41 -6.80
C ARG A 345 8.44 24.03 -7.14
N GLY A 346 8.37 24.58 -8.35
CA GLY A 346 7.22 25.35 -8.83
C GLY A 346 7.49 26.84 -8.73
N ARG A 347 6.74 27.64 -9.49
CA ARG A 347 6.93 29.10 -9.55
C ARG A 347 6.74 29.75 -8.18
N ASP A 348 5.82 29.21 -7.39
CA ASP A 348 5.46 29.69 -6.06
C ASP A 348 5.97 28.76 -4.94
N MET A 349 6.92 27.87 -5.26
CA MET A 349 7.43 26.83 -4.34
C MET A 349 6.28 26.01 -3.74
N ASP A 350 5.32 25.65 -4.59
CA ASP A 350 4.03 25.05 -4.25
C ASP A 350 4.01 23.53 -4.41
N LYS A 351 5.08 22.92 -4.93
CA LYS A 351 5.17 21.47 -5.18
C LYS A 351 6.39 20.89 -4.50
N ALA A 352 6.21 19.74 -3.85
CA ALA A 352 7.31 19.01 -3.24
C ALA A 352 7.46 17.62 -3.86
N ASP A 353 8.69 17.28 -4.23
CA ASP A 353 9.06 15.94 -4.65
C ASP A 353 9.50 15.13 -3.43
N ILE A 354 8.91 13.96 -3.28
CA ILE A 354 9.08 13.05 -2.16
C ILE A 354 9.77 11.78 -2.67
N ILE A 355 10.77 11.34 -1.91
CA ILE A 355 11.43 10.05 -2.07
C ILE A 355 11.04 9.18 -0.90
N VAL A 356 10.57 7.96 -1.21
CA VAL A 356 10.33 6.94 -0.20
C VAL A 356 11.25 5.76 -0.47
N GLN A 357 12.01 5.35 0.54
CA GLN A 357 12.88 4.19 0.47
C GLN A 357 12.40 3.10 1.43
N GLY A 358 12.31 1.87 0.92
CA GLY A 358 11.95 0.68 1.68
C GLY A 358 12.81 -0.50 1.27
N PHE A 359 12.53 -1.67 1.87
CA PHE A 359 12.96 -2.95 1.31
C PHE A 359 14.45 -3.06 0.94
N GLY A 360 15.32 -2.56 1.82
CA GLY A 360 16.76 -2.54 1.58
C GLY A 360 17.26 -1.41 0.69
N GLN A 361 16.76 -0.18 0.93
CA GLN A 361 17.09 1.04 0.19
C GLN A 361 16.57 1.04 -1.26
N ARG A 362 15.61 0.17 -1.59
CA ARG A 362 14.85 0.27 -2.83
C ARG A 362 13.97 1.51 -2.74
N GLU A 363 14.11 2.39 -3.72
CA GLU A 363 13.22 3.52 -3.88
C GLU A 363 11.84 3.02 -4.34
N VAL A 364 10.81 3.34 -3.56
CA VAL A 364 9.42 3.01 -3.84
C VAL A 364 8.97 3.80 -5.06
N HIS A 365 8.55 3.07 -6.09
CA HIS A 365 8.00 3.63 -7.31
C HIS A 365 6.64 3.03 -7.59
N TYR A 366 5.74 3.85 -8.11
CA TYR A 366 4.56 3.36 -8.78
C TYR A 366 4.99 2.85 -10.14
N GLY A 367 5.16 1.53 -10.23
CA GLY A 367 5.43 0.87 -11.49
C GLY A 367 4.16 0.69 -12.31
N GLU A 368 4.32 0.09 -13.47
CA GLU A 368 3.27 -0.55 -14.25
C GLU A 368 3.38 -2.06 -13.98
N GLY A 369 2.97 -2.51 -12.79
CA GLY A 369 2.89 -3.93 -12.47
C GLY A 369 2.03 -4.70 -13.48
N LEU A 370 2.14 -6.04 -13.50
CA LEU A 370 1.42 -6.88 -14.48
C LEU A 370 -0.09 -6.65 -14.43
N VAL A 371 -0.64 -6.41 -13.24
CA VAL A 371 -2.06 -6.05 -13.04
C VAL A 371 -2.49 -4.80 -13.82
N LEU A 372 -1.59 -3.84 -14.02
CA LEU A 372 -1.85 -2.59 -14.75
C LEU A 372 -1.64 -2.73 -16.26
N HIS A 373 -0.99 -3.81 -16.72
CA HIS A 373 -0.84 -4.10 -18.14
C HIS A 373 -2.13 -4.67 -18.74
N SER A 374 -2.23 -4.63 -20.07
CA SER A 374 -3.35 -5.14 -20.87
C SER A 374 -3.90 -6.48 -20.34
N PRO A 375 -5.23 -6.64 -20.21
CA PRO A 375 -5.86 -7.82 -19.60
C PRO A 375 -5.72 -9.10 -20.42
N ILE A 376 -5.23 -9.02 -21.66
CA ILE A 376 -5.14 -10.19 -22.53
C ILE A 376 -3.92 -11.02 -22.13
N ALA A 377 -4.16 -12.25 -21.71
CA ALA A 377 -3.16 -13.31 -21.61
C ALA A 377 -2.79 -13.74 -23.04
N VAL A 378 -1.87 -12.99 -23.65
CA VAL A 378 -1.49 -13.20 -25.06
C VAL A 378 -0.71 -14.51 -25.25
N ASP A 379 -0.09 -15.03 -24.18
CA ASP A 379 0.63 -16.30 -24.14
C ASP A 379 -0.25 -17.48 -24.59
N ARG A 380 -1.50 -17.51 -24.12
CA ARG A 380 -2.48 -18.54 -24.50
C ARG A 380 -2.97 -18.42 -25.93
N LEU A 381 -2.89 -17.23 -26.53
CA LEU A 381 -3.37 -16.96 -27.89
C LEU A 381 -2.26 -17.11 -28.94
N VAL A 382 -1.02 -16.85 -28.54
CA VAL A 382 0.16 -16.88 -29.41
C VAL A 382 0.92 -18.21 -29.29
N GLU A 383 0.55 -19.07 -28.34
CA GLU A 383 1.17 -20.38 -28.07
C GLU A 383 2.69 -20.29 -27.82
N VAL A 384 3.15 -19.10 -27.40
CA VAL A 384 4.54 -18.82 -27.05
C VAL A 384 4.59 -18.50 -25.55
N ASP A 385 5.51 -19.17 -24.85
CA ASP A 385 5.80 -18.83 -23.46
C ASP A 385 6.41 -17.42 -23.43
N ARG A 386 5.69 -16.47 -22.80
CA ARG A 386 6.08 -15.05 -22.66
C ARG A 386 6.18 -14.32 -24.00
N PRO A 387 5.06 -14.13 -24.71
CA PRO A 387 5.07 -13.44 -25.99
C PRO A 387 5.48 -11.97 -25.79
N THR A 388 6.43 -11.54 -26.61
CA THR A 388 6.81 -10.14 -26.78
C THR A 388 5.79 -9.40 -27.64
N GLU A 389 5.85 -8.07 -27.66
CA GLU A 389 5.02 -7.27 -28.58
C GLU A 389 5.22 -7.70 -30.05
N ASP A 390 6.43 -8.10 -30.42
CA ASP A 390 6.76 -8.63 -31.74
C ASP A 390 6.02 -9.95 -32.01
N ASP A 391 5.99 -10.87 -31.03
CA ASP A 391 5.24 -12.13 -31.12
C ASP A 391 3.73 -11.88 -31.28
N VAL A 392 3.19 -10.86 -30.61
CA VAL A 392 1.78 -10.43 -30.76
C VAL A 392 1.53 -9.88 -32.16
N LEU A 393 2.40 -9.01 -32.67
CA LEU A 393 2.26 -8.39 -33.99
C LEU A 393 2.36 -9.42 -35.12
N HIS A 394 3.13 -10.48 -34.92
CA HIS A 394 3.32 -11.55 -35.88
C HIS A 394 2.40 -12.76 -35.65
N ALA A 395 1.58 -12.76 -34.61
CA ALA A 395 0.64 -13.84 -34.33
C ALA A 395 -0.51 -13.86 -35.35
N THR A 396 -0.60 -14.95 -36.10
CA THR A 396 -1.68 -15.19 -37.06
C THR A 396 -2.99 -15.64 -36.41
N SER A 397 -2.95 -16.05 -35.14
CA SER A 397 -4.05 -16.66 -34.37
C SER A 397 -4.86 -15.68 -33.53
N LEU A 398 -4.44 -14.40 -33.44
CA LEU A 398 -5.17 -13.43 -32.63
C LEU A 398 -6.57 -13.15 -33.20
N PRO A 399 -7.57 -12.90 -32.34
CA PRO A 399 -8.90 -12.53 -32.79
C PRO A 399 -8.79 -11.26 -33.64
N LYS A 400 -9.06 -11.38 -34.94
CA LYS A 400 -9.20 -10.22 -35.81
C LYS A 400 -10.45 -9.48 -35.33
N LEU A 401 -10.30 -8.22 -34.94
CA LEU A 401 -11.44 -7.33 -34.73
C LEU A 401 -12.28 -7.37 -36.01
N ALA A 402 -13.46 -7.99 -35.93
CA ALA A 402 -14.35 -8.08 -37.06
C ALA A 402 -14.89 -6.68 -37.36
N GLY A 403 -14.32 -6.05 -38.41
CA GLY A 403 -14.91 -4.91 -39.12
C GLY A 403 -14.70 -3.54 -38.49
N TYR A 404 -13.77 -2.78 -39.07
CA TYR A 404 -14.12 -1.47 -39.63
C TYR A 404 -14.08 -1.58 -41.15
#